data_AF-A0A924ZC48-F1
#
_entry.id   AF-A0A924ZC48-F1
#
_cell.length_a   1.000
_cell.length_b   1.000
_cell.length_c   1.000
_cell.angle_alpha   90.00
_cell.angle_beta   90.00
_cell.angle_gamma   90.00
#
_symmetry.space_group_name_H-M   'P 1'
#
loop_
_entity.id
_entity.type
_entity.pdbx_description
1 polymer ?
#
loop_
_entity_poly.entity_id
_entity_poly.type
_entity_poly.pdbx_seq_one_letter_code
_entity_poly.pdbx_strand_id
1 'polypeptide(L)'
;MKLISHRRANCIPLWLLLAAPLWVNALPVFTFAAYPLFLAPSVKPNVMLVFDNSESMDATMGGKVISGDDPTTRGNIARGVMRSILGDYRNSFNWGLTTFGTTGTSLYNTHAYYVGGPGTMGYTDDCDMTLWTSASHGGLRCLANPDLATNLVAGSHFVYYNQSGDDANINDVLYSYSALPVMYGVGDTGVRYFVRGGPRGPGTGWALTDFPVAGPFGGGSIPFFPTDAGWLPQAATMPRQLWIRRGWGYGNDITGAGSIVETVQSDSTTHFNKLISLLGNETNLVTAEIKNSAFYTPLTGSLQTVRNYFNNTTNATPITQTCQRNFVMMATDGNPTGKTDGSQYNPTDWVNTEGPPGVWTYG
;
A
#
# COMPACT_ATOMS: atom_id res chain seq x y z
N MET A 1 50.68 -57.58 -43.46
CA MET A 1 50.31 -57.40 -42.04
C MET A 1 51.62 -57.34 -41.23
N LYS A 2 51.69 -56.47 -40.20
CA LYS A 2 52.87 -55.90 -39.50
C LYS A 2 53.56 -54.74 -40.25
N LEU A 3 53.13 -53.50 -40.02
CA LEU A 3 53.38 -52.56 -38.91
C LEU A 3 54.56 -51.62 -39.23
N ILE A 4 54.22 -50.44 -39.75
CA ILE A 4 55.14 -49.34 -40.02
C ILE A 4 55.18 -48.46 -38.76
N SER A 5 56.38 -48.27 -38.24
CA SER A 5 56.75 -47.15 -37.37
C SER A 5 57.71 -46.27 -38.17
N HIS A 6 57.59 -44.94 -38.08
CA HIS A 6 58.71 -44.07 -37.71
C HIS A 6 58.28 -42.60 -37.64
N ARG A 7 58.66 -41.97 -36.52
CA ARG A 7 58.85 -40.52 -36.37
C ARG A 7 60.20 -40.13 -36.96
N ARG A 8 60.32 -38.92 -37.51
CA ARG A 8 61.44 -37.96 -37.42
C ARG A 8 61.07 -36.73 -38.26
N ALA A 9 60.98 -35.52 -37.70
CA ALA A 9 62.05 -34.59 -37.28
C ALA A 9 62.62 -33.74 -38.43
N ASN A 10 62.08 -32.51 -38.51
CA ASN A 10 62.73 -31.20 -38.65
C ASN A 10 63.65 -30.78 -39.83
N CYS A 11 63.39 -29.52 -40.24
CA CYS A 11 64.26 -28.48 -40.78
C CYS A 11 64.63 -28.56 -42.28
N ILE A 12 64.68 -27.52 -43.12
CA ILE A 12 64.61 -26.03 -43.03
C ILE A 12 64.36 -25.50 -44.48
N PRO A 13 64.00 -24.21 -44.70
CA PRO A 13 63.16 -23.76 -45.82
C PRO A 13 63.92 -23.03 -46.95
N LEU A 14 63.23 -22.74 -48.06
CA LEU A 14 63.59 -21.69 -49.00
C LEU A 14 62.35 -21.06 -49.65
N TRP A 15 62.29 -19.72 -49.57
CA TRP A 15 61.23 -18.83 -50.04
C TRP A 15 61.37 -18.49 -51.53
N LEU A 16 60.24 -18.36 -52.27
CA LEU A 16 59.69 -17.10 -52.82
C LEU A 16 58.71 -17.33 -54.01
N LEU A 17 57.60 -16.58 -53.94
CA LEU A 17 56.76 -16.01 -55.02
C LEU A 17 55.84 -16.88 -55.88
N LEU A 18 54.53 -16.82 -55.56
CA LEU A 18 53.43 -16.86 -56.54
C LEU A 18 52.31 -15.88 -56.13
N ALA A 19 51.72 -15.24 -57.14
CA ALA A 19 50.78 -14.13 -57.04
C ALA A 19 49.30 -14.56 -57.13
N ALA A 20 48.46 -13.97 -56.25
CA ALA A 20 47.01 -13.63 -56.31
C ALA A 20 45.93 -14.68 -56.69
N PRO A 21 44.63 -14.50 -56.33
CA PRO A 21 43.99 -13.45 -55.53
C PRO A 21 43.23 -13.96 -54.28
N LEU A 22 43.20 -13.14 -53.23
CA LEU A 22 42.29 -13.33 -52.09
C LEU A 22 40.94 -12.70 -52.41
N TRP A 23 39.89 -13.47 -52.21
CA TRP A 23 38.51 -13.04 -52.25
C TRP A 23 38.27 -12.03 -51.13
N VAL A 24 37.96 -10.79 -51.50
CA VAL A 24 37.45 -9.80 -50.55
C VAL A 24 35.96 -10.11 -50.33
N ASN A 25 35.63 -10.69 -49.18
CA ASN A 25 34.26 -10.66 -48.69
C ASN A 25 33.90 -9.20 -48.42
N ALA A 26 33.00 -8.64 -49.22
CA ALA A 26 32.41 -7.34 -48.93
C ALA A 26 31.68 -7.44 -47.58
N LEU A 27 32.06 -6.59 -46.63
CA LEU A 27 31.30 -6.38 -45.39
C LEU A 27 29.89 -5.89 -45.76
N PRO A 28 28.85 -6.24 -44.98
CA PRO A 28 27.51 -5.73 -45.23
C PRO A 28 27.54 -4.20 -45.23
N VAL A 29 26.95 -3.61 -46.26
CA VAL A 29 26.75 -2.16 -46.35
C VAL A 29 25.89 -1.75 -45.16
N PHE A 30 26.48 -1.05 -44.19
CA PHE A 30 25.72 -0.31 -43.20
C PHE A 30 24.98 0.81 -43.93
N THR A 31 23.69 0.59 -44.19
CA THR A 31 22.81 1.65 -44.64
C THR A 31 22.52 2.55 -43.44
N PHE A 32 23.19 3.70 -43.39
CA PHE A 32 22.73 4.78 -42.53
C PHE A 32 21.36 5.22 -43.05
N ALA A 33 20.36 5.33 -42.16
CA ALA A 33 19.07 5.89 -42.51
C ALA A 33 19.29 7.27 -43.16
N ALA A 34 18.76 7.46 -44.37
CA ALA A 34 18.90 8.70 -45.14
C ALA A 34 18.13 9.90 -44.54
N TYR A 35 17.69 9.78 -43.30
CA TYR A 35 17.03 10.82 -42.54
C TYR A 35 18.03 11.40 -41.55
N PRO A 36 18.24 12.72 -41.52
CA PRO A 36 19.07 13.33 -40.50
C PRO A 36 18.53 12.94 -39.11
N LEU A 37 19.42 12.60 -38.17
CA LEU A 37 19.02 12.12 -36.83
C LEU A 37 18.12 13.12 -36.06
N PHE A 38 18.17 14.41 -36.43
CA PHE A 38 17.33 15.48 -35.88
C PHE A 38 15.93 15.58 -36.52
N LEU A 39 15.69 14.82 -37.59
CA LEU A 39 14.38 14.61 -38.22
C LEU A 39 13.79 13.25 -37.88
N ALA A 40 14.44 12.46 -37.00
CA ALA A 40 13.81 11.27 -36.44
C ALA A 40 12.53 11.73 -35.73
N PRO A 41 11.34 11.25 -36.12
CA PRO A 41 10.13 11.55 -35.36
C PRO A 41 10.39 11.09 -33.93
N SER A 42 10.31 12.03 -32.99
CA SER A 42 10.47 11.73 -31.57
C SER A 42 9.49 10.62 -31.21
N VAL A 43 9.99 9.40 -31.01
CA VAL A 43 9.16 8.26 -30.62
C VAL A 43 8.54 8.62 -29.27
N LYS A 44 7.20 8.61 -29.22
CA LYS A 44 6.45 9.00 -28.03
C LYS A 44 6.87 8.08 -26.86
N PRO A 45 7.39 8.62 -25.75
CA PRO A 45 7.81 7.78 -24.64
C PRO A 45 6.61 7.13 -23.96
N ASN A 46 6.85 5.98 -23.33
CA ASN A 46 5.87 5.27 -22.52
C ASN A 46 6.03 5.64 -21.05
N VAL A 47 4.92 5.86 -20.35
CA VAL A 47 4.91 6.08 -18.90
C VAL A 47 3.88 5.14 -18.29
N MET A 48 4.32 4.30 -17.35
CA MET A 48 3.42 3.55 -16.49
C MET A 48 3.24 4.33 -15.18
N LEU A 49 2.00 4.73 -14.90
CA LEU A 49 1.60 5.23 -13.60
C LEU A 49 1.42 4.05 -12.64
N VAL A 50 2.01 4.13 -11.47
CA VAL A 50 1.74 3.21 -10.35
C VAL A 50 1.00 4.02 -9.29
N PHE A 51 -0.27 3.72 -9.12
CA PHE A 51 -1.12 4.33 -8.12
C PHE A 51 -1.21 3.40 -6.91
N ASP A 52 -0.73 3.89 -5.78
CA ASP A 52 -0.92 3.26 -4.48
C ASP A 52 -2.40 3.29 -4.11
N ASN A 53 -3.01 2.11 -4.05
CA ASN A 53 -4.39 1.91 -3.64
C ASN A 53 -4.46 1.14 -2.31
N SER A 54 -3.49 1.36 -1.43
CA SER A 54 -3.55 0.87 -0.05
C SER A 54 -4.47 1.72 0.82
N GLU A 55 -4.92 1.13 1.92
CA GLU A 55 -5.83 1.73 2.89
C GLU A 55 -5.27 3.01 3.53
N SER A 56 -3.94 3.12 3.65
CA SER A 56 -3.27 4.30 4.19
C SER A 56 -3.49 5.55 3.33
N MET A 57 -3.83 5.38 2.05
CA MET A 57 -4.22 6.47 1.16
C MET A 57 -5.57 7.11 1.53
N ASP A 58 -6.40 6.46 2.35
CA ASP A 58 -7.61 7.04 2.95
C ASP A 58 -7.29 7.91 4.19
N ALA A 59 -6.02 7.99 4.58
CA ALA A 59 -5.57 8.97 5.57
C ALA A 59 -5.50 10.37 4.99
N THR A 60 -5.81 11.36 5.83
CA THR A 60 -5.44 12.75 5.58
C THR A 60 -3.91 12.92 5.57
N MET A 61 -3.42 14.04 5.06
CA MET A 61 -1.99 14.39 5.18
C MET A 61 -1.48 14.41 6.64
N GLY A 62 -2.38 14.59 7.61
CA GLY A 62 -2.06 14.53 9.04
C GLY A 62 -2.00 13.11 9.64
N GLY A 63 -2.26 12.05 8.86
CA GLY A 63 -2.23 10.67 9.35
C GLY A 63 -3.49 10.25 10.11
N LYS A 64 -4.63 10.83 9.75
CA LYS A 64 -5.94 10.40 10.24
C LYS A 64 -6.69 9.70 9.12
N VAL A 65 -6.88 8.38 9.23
CA VAL A 65 -7.74 7.60 8.32
C VAL A 65 -9.19 8.02 8.49
N ILE A 66 -9.83 8.39 7.38
CA ILE A 66 -11.23 8.85 7.30
C ILE A 66 -11.93 8.13 6.13
N SER A 67 -13.16 8.51 5.80
CA SER A 67 -13.85 7.94 4.64
C SER A 67 -13.12 8.27 3.34
N GLY A 68 -12.96 7.27 2.47
CA GLY A 68 -12.21 7.40 1.21
C GLY A 68 -12.76 8.44 0.23
N ASP A 69 -14.04 8.85 0.34
CA ASP A 69 -14.63 9.92 -0.48
C ASP A 69 -14.28 11.34 -0.06
N ASP A 70 -13.63 11.51 1.09
CA ASP A 70 -13.24 12.84 1.55
C ASP A 70 -12.12 13.41 0.63
N PRO A 71 -12.28 14.64 0.09
CA PRO A 71 -11.32 15.21 -0.84
C PRO A 71 -9.94 15.50 -0.22
N THR A 72 -9.81 15.44 1.12
CA THR A 72 -8.57 15.70 1.86
C THR A 72 -7.73 14.44 2.09
N THR A 73 -8.20 13.26 1.65
CA THR A 73 -7.41 12.02 1.69
C THR A 73 -6.21 12.10 0.75
N ARG A 74 -5.11 11.44 1.12
CA ARG A 74 -3.89 11.32 0.30
C ARG A 74 -4.22 10.75 -1.08
N GLY A 75 -5.11 9.75 -1.13
CA GLY A 75 -5.62 9.13 -2.35
C GLY A 75 -6.29 10.12 -3.28
N ASN A 76 -7.27 10.89 -2.81
CA ASN A 76 -7.99 11.87 -3.65
C ASN A 76 -7.11 13.04 -4.09
N ILE A 77 -6.19 13.48 -3.25
CA ILE A 77 -5.18 14.48 -3.62
C ILE A 77 -4.26 13.93 -4.74
N ALA A 78 -3.71 12.72 -4.56
CA ALA A 78 -2.85 12.08 -5.54
C ALA A 78 -3.57 11.85 -6.88
N ARG A 79 -4.82 11.40 -6.85
CA ARG A 79 -5.70 11.28 -8.02
C ARG A 79 -5.89 12.61 -8.72
N GLY A 80 -6.15 13.69 -7.98
CA GLY A 80 -6.24 15.04 -8.53
C GLY A 80 -4.98 15.49 -9.27
N VAL A 81 -3.81 15.25 -8.67
CA VAL A 81 -2.51 15.55 -9.29
C VAL A 81 -2.29 14.70 -10.55
N MET A 82 -2.52 13.39 -10.47
CA MET A 82 -2.36 12.49 -11.63
C MET A 82 -3.29 12.83 -12.78
N ARG A 83 -4.57 13.15 -12.51
CA ARG A 83 -5.51 13.62 -13.54
C ARG A 83 -5.03 14.91 -14.21
N SER A 84 -4.44 15.83 -13.44
CA SER A 84 -3.85 17.07 -13.97
C SER A 84 -2.65 16.78 -14.88
N ILE A 85 -1.71 15.94 -14.44
CA ILE A 85 -0.56 15.49 -15.24
C ILE A 85 -1.02 14.81 -16.54
N LEU A 86 -2.00 13.91 -16.46
CA LEU A 86 -2.56 13.24 -17.64
C LEU A 86 -3.19 14.23 -18.61
N GLY A 87 -3.88 15.26 -18.12
CA GLY A 87 -4.45 16.33 -18.94
C GLY A 87 -3.37 17.16 -19.64
N ASP A 88 -2.41 17.67 -18.88
CA ASP A 88 -1.37 18.57 -19.36
C ASP A 88 -0.40 17.89 -20.35
N TYR A 89 -0.10 16.62 -20.12
CA TYR A 89 0.89 15.84 -20.87
C TYR A 89 0.28 14.71 -21.71
N ARG A 90 -1.03 14.75 -21.96
CA ARG A 90 -1.78 13.75 -22.75
C ARG A 90 -1.09 13.39 -24.07
N ASN A 91 -0.68 14.41 -24.81
CA ASN A 91 -0.08 14.26 -26.14
C ASN A 91 1.44 14.10 -26.10
N SER A 92 2.06 14.11 -24.93
CA SER A 92 3.52 13.98 -24.76
C SER A 92 3.95 12.53 -24.50
N PHE A 93 3.11 11.72 -23.86
CA PHE A 93 3.43 10.33 -23.49
C PHE A 93 2.33 9.32 -23.85
N ASN A 94 2.70 8.08 -24.05
CA ASN A 94 1.76 6.96 -23.98
C ASN A 94 1.61 6.58 -22.52
N TRP A 95 0.38 6.57 -22.04
CA TRP A 95 0.09 6.37 -20.62
C TRP A 95 -0.47 4.97 -20.38
N GLY A 96 -0.07 4.37 -19.27
CA GLY A 96 -0.71 3.19 -18.68
C GLY A 96 -0.89 3.42 -17.18
N LEU A 97 -1.68 2.55 -16.56
CA LEU A 97 -1.98 2.62 -15.12
C LEU A 97 -1.90 1.22 -14.50
N THR A 98 -1.20 1.15 -13.39
CA THR A 98 -1.04 -0.02 -12.54
C THR A 98 -1.41 0.36 -11.11
N THR A 99 -2.03 -0.57 -10.40
CA THR A 99 -2.31 -0.47 -8.97
C THR A 99 -1.66 -1.63 -8.23
N PHE A 100 -1.78 -1.68 -6.92
CA PHE A 100 -1.51 -2.91 -6.19
C PHE A 100 -2.60 -3.93 -6.53
N GLY A 101 -2.19 -5.18 -6.72
CA GLY A 101 -3.10 -6.29 -6.96
C GLY A 101 -3.74 -6.72 -5.65
N THR A 102 -5.06 -6.81 -5.64
CA THR A 102 -5.86 -7.32 -4.52
C THR A 102 -6.65 -8.56 -4.98
N THR A 103 -7.01 -9.42 -4.04
CA THR A 103 -7.83 -10.61 -4.31
C THR A 103 -9.32 -10.27 -4.46
N GLY A 104 -9.70 -9.05 -4.12
CA GLY A 104 -11.03 -8.49 -4.32
C GLY A 104 -11.13 -7.08 -3.76
N THR A 105 -12.36 -6.64 -3.53
CA THR A 105 -12.69 -5.32 -2.99
C THR A 105 -13.93 -5.45 -2.11
N SER A 106 -13.77 -5.28 -0.81
CA SER A 106 -14.87 -5.40 0.17
C SER A 106 -15.04 -4.08 0.90
N LEU A 107 -16.27 -3.61 1.05
CA LEU A 107 -16.56 -2.39 1.79
C LEU A 107 -16.76 -2.71 3.28
N TYR A 108 -16.07 -1.97 4.14
CA TYR A 108 -16.15 -2.09 5.60
C TYR A 108 -16.59 -0.76 6.22
N ASN A 109 -17.09 -0.85 7.46
CA ASN A 109 -17.07 0.29 8.35
C ASN A 109 -15.69 0.39 8.98
N THR A 110 -15.22 1.62 9.18
CA THR A 110 -13.98 1.90 9.88
C THR A 110 -14.26 2.42 11.29
N HIS A 111 -13.45 1.97 12.24
CA HIS A 111 -13.53 2.40 13.64
C HIS A 111 -12.19 2.94 14.10
N ALA A 112 -12.21 4.17 14.62
CA ALA A 112 -11.13 4.72 15.44
C ALA A 112 -10.91 3.79 16.63
N TYR A 113 -9.66 3.50 16.99
CA TYR A 113 -9.37 2.74 18.19
C TYR A 113 -8.50 3.50 19.17
N TYR A 114 -8.76 3.25 20.45
CA TYR A 114 -8.06 3.81 21.59
C TYR A 114 -7.67 2.65 22.51
N VAL A 115 -6.44 2.65 23.00
CA VAL A 115 -5.86 1.50 23.68
C VAL A 115 -5.03 1.88 24.89
N GLY A 116 -4.96 0.96 25.85
CA GLY A 116 -4.08 1.06 26.99
C GLY A 116 -4.23 -0.10 27.98
N GLY A 117 -3.47 -0.02 29.06
CA GLY A 117 -3.48 -0.99 30.14
C GLY A 117 -4.29 -0.53 31.36
N PRO A 118 -4.32 -1.31 32.44
CA PRO A 118 -5.14 -1.00 33.61
C PRO A 118 -4.90 0.37 34.26
N GLY A 119 -3.67 0.89 34.16
CA GLY A 119 -3.30 2.22 34.64
C GLY A 119 -3.29 3.31 33.57
N THR A 120 -3.39 2.96 32.29
CA THR A 120 -3.22 3.91 31.17
C THR A 120 -4.42 4.00 30.23
N MET A 121 -5.46 3.19 30.48
CA MET A 121 -6.77 3.38 29.89
C MET A 121 -7.85 3.04 30.90
N GLY A 122 -8.86 3.88 31.02
CA GLY A 122 -9.93 3.72 32.00
C GLY A 122 -10.89 4.89 31.97
N TYR A 123 -11.71 4.99 33.00
CA TYR A 123 -12.72 6.04 33.09
C TYR A 123 -12.29 7.16 34.04
N THR A 124 -12.71 8.38 33.75
CA THR A 124 -12.48 9.54 34.61
C THR A 124 -13.58 10.60 34.44
N ASP A 125 -13.63 11.54 35.37
CA ASP A 125 -14.48 12.75 35.31
C ASP A 125 -13.67 14.04 35.13
N ASP A 126 -12.34 13.97 35.16
CA ASP A 126 -11.45 15.14 35.21
C ASP A 126 -10.77 15.47 33.88
N CYS A 127 -11.40 15.10 32.76
CA CYS A 127 -10.88 15.43 31.43
C CYS A 127 -10.96 16.96 31.22
N ASP A 128 -9.82 17.61 31.10
CA ASP A 128 -9.74 19.02 30.68
C ASP A 128 -10.21 19.12 29.23
N MET A 129 -11.37 19.74 29.00
CA MET A 129 -11.95 19.86 27.65
C MET A 129 -11.21 20.85 26.72
N THR A 130 -10.26 21.62 27.26
CA THR A 130 -9.39 22.51 26.48
C THR A 130 -8.18 21.76 25.96
N LEU A 131 -7.57 20.94 26.81
CA LEU A 131 -6.35 20.18 26.51
C LEU A 131 -6.62 18.74 26.05
N TRP A 132 -7.83 18.23 26.29
CA TRP A 132 -8.24 16.84 26.13
C TRP A 132 -7.32 15.85 26.88
N THR A 133 -6.98 16.22 28.13
CA THR A 133 -6.12 15.43 29.02
C THR A 133 -6.68 15.31 30.43
N SER A 134 -6.39 14.20 31.11
CA SER A 134 -6.78 13.94 32.50
C SER A 134 -5.62 14.17 33.47
N ALA A 135 -5.80 15.06 34.44
CA ALA A 135 -4.75 15.43 35.40
C ALA A 135 -4.46 14.31 36.41
N SER A 136 -5.50 13.67 36.93
CA SER A 136 -5.39 12.55 37.89
C SER A 136 -4.72 11.32 37.31
N HIS A 137 -4.68 11.20 35.98
CA HIS A 137 -4.04 10.11 35.26
C HIS A 137 -2.75 10.55 34.55
N GLY A 138 -1.99 11.46 35.18
CA GLY A 138 -0.65 11.83 34.71
C GLY A 138 -0.64 12.61 33.39
N GLY A 139 -1.73 13.29 33.06
CA GLY A 139 -1.86 14.05 31.82
C GLY A 139 -2.18 13.19 30.59
N LEU A 140 -2.64 11.94 30.78
CA LEU A 140 -3.06 11.09 29.66
C LEU A 140 -4.20 11.72 28.87
N ARG A 141 -4.22 11.46 27.56
CA ARG A 141 -5.28 11.94 26.66
C ARG A 141 -6.61 11.32 27.05
N CYS A 142 -7.69 12.06 26.85
CA CYS A 142 -9.04 11.61 27.14
C CYS A 142 -10.03 12.04 26.08
N LEU A 143 -11.14 11.31 26.01
CA LEU A 143 -12.27 11.59 25.14
C LEU A 143 -13.57 11.46 25.93
N ALA A 144 -14.62 12.12 25.46
CA ALA A 144 -15.96 11.97 26.03
C ALA A 144 -16.39 10.50 25.95
N ASN A 145 -16.86 9.94 27.06
CA ASN A 145 -17.28 8.54 27.08
C ASN A 145 -18.39 8.34 26.03
N PRO A 146 -18.16 7.50 25.00
CA PRO A 146 -19.10 7.37 23.90
C PRO A 146 -20.29 6.46 24.24
N ASP A 147 -20.34 5.93 25.46
CA ASP A 147 -21.50 5.17 25.93
C ASP A 147 -22.77 6.03 25.90
N LEU A 148 -23.78 5.52 25.20
CA LEU A 148 -25.08 6.15 25.03
C LEU A 148 -26.03 5.89 26.21
N ALA A 149 -25.58 5.14 27.23
CA ALA A 149 -26.36 4.91 28.43
C ALA A 149 -26.64 6.25 29.16
N THR A 150 -27.91 6.54 29.42
CA THR A 150 -28.38 7.71 30.18
C THR A 150 -27.95 7.71 31.66
N ASN A 151 -27.12 6.73 32.08
CA ASN A 151 -26.73 6.46 33.46
C ASN A 151 -25.20 6.43 33.59
N LEU A 152 -24.50 7.44 33.06
CA LEU A 152 -23.09 7.64 33.40
C LEU A 152 -22.98 7.78 34.93
N VAL A 153 -22.27 6.86 35.55
CA VAL A 153 -21.97 6.91 36.98
C VAL A 153 -20.85 7.92 37.22
N ALA A 154 -20.79 8.49 38.43
CA ALA A 154 -19.66 9.33 38.82
C ALA A 154 -18.34 8.56 38.62
N GLY A 155 -17.36 9.22 38.01
CA GLY A 155 -16.09 8.67 37.57
C GLY A 155 -16.11 8.05 36.16
N SER A 156 -17.13 8.32 35.32
CA SER A 156 -17.23 7.75 33.98
C SER A 156 -17.68 8.67 32.85
N HIS A 157 -17.56 9.98 33.02
CA HIS A 157 -17.93 10.92 31.94
C HIS A 157 -16.94 10.90 30.76
N PHE A 158 -15.70 10.47 31.00
CA PHE A 158 -14.64 10.41 30.00
C PHE A 158 -13.90 9.07 30.06
N VAL A 159 -13.22 8.77 28.96
CA VAL A 159 -12.27 7.66 28.87
C VAL A 159 -10.88 8.25 28.64
N TYR A 160 -9.95 8.00 29.55
CA TYR A 160 -8.53 8.29 29.31
C TYR A 160 -7.87 7.09 28.62
N TYR A 161 -6.84 7.33 27.82
CA TYR A 161 -6.16 6.30 27.04
C TYR A 161 -4.69 6.65 26.81
N ASN A 162 -3.90 5.64 26.44
CA ASN A 162 -2.47 5.79 26.18
C ASN A 162 -2.22 6.16 24.72
N GLN A 163 -2.66 5.27 23.83
CA GLN A 163 -2.42 5.36 22.39
C GLN A 163 -3.73 5.29 21.61
N SER A 164 -3.68 5.80 20.39
CA SER A 164 -4.80 5.74 19.46
C SER A 164 -4.34 5.37 18.07
N GLY A 165 -5.26 4.84 17.26
CA GLY A 165 -5.03 4.63 15.83
C GLY A 165 -4.63 5.91 15.09
N ASP A 166 -4.92 7.10 15.63
CA ASP A 166 -4.55 8.39 15.03
C ASP A 166 -3.13 8.85 15.39
N ASP A 167 -2.40 8.09 16.22
CA ASP A 167 -1.03 8.45 16.56
C ASP A 167 -0.15 8.30 15.33
N ALA A 168 0.78 9.24 15.09
CA ALA A 168 1.57 9.27 13.86
C ALA A 168 2.41 8.00 13.61
N ASN A 169 2.77 7.28 14.68
CA ASN A 169 3.50 6.01 14.63
C ASN A 169 2.58 4.79 14.53
N ILE A 170 1.26 4.99 14.43
CA ILE A 170 0.22 3.97 14.25
C ILE A 170 -0.53 4.27 12.95
N ASN A 171 -1.28 5.37 12.85
CA ASN A 171 -2.04 5.78 11.66
C ASN A 171 -2.88 4.63 11.05
N ASP A 172 -3.84 4.13 11.83
CA ASP A 172 -4.64 2.94 11.53
C ASP A 172 -6.08 3.08 12.01
N VAL A 173 -6.97 2.27 11.43
CA VAL A 173 -8.35 2.09 11.90
C VAL A 173 -8.74 0.62 11.83
N LEU A 174 -9.70 0.22 12.67
CA LEU A 174 -10.26 -1.12 12.60
C LEU A 174 -11.27 -1.20 11.44
N TYR A 175 -11.02 -2.10 10.50
CA TYR A 175 -11.98 -2.48 9.45
C TYR A 175 -12.92 -3.57 9.97
N SER A 176 -14.23 -3.31 9.91
CA SER A 176 -15.23 -4.28 10.35
C SER A 176 -16.53 -4.19 9.58
N TYR A 177 -17.24 -5.32 9.50
CA TYR A 177 -18.64 -5.34 9.02
C TYR A 177 -19.63 -4.81 10.07
N SER A 178 -19.15 -4.40 11.25
CA SER A 178 -19.99 -3.92 12.34
C SER A 178 -20.58 -2.55 12.02
N ALA A 179 -21.90 -2.43 12.13
CA ALA A 179 -22.58 -1.14 12.09
C ALA A 179 -22.64 -0.46 13.47
N LEU A 180 -22.10 -1.08 14.52
CA LEU A 180 -22.17 -0.53 15.88
C LEU A 180 -21.39 0.79 15.98
N PRO A 181 -21.96 1.82 16.63
CA PRO A 181 -21.30 3.09 16.81
C PRO A 181 -20.10 2.99 17.76
N VAL A 182 -20.18 2.09 18.74
CA VAL A 182 -19.16 1.87 19.76
C VAL A 182 -19.00 0.38 20.00
N MET A 183 -17.75 -0.06 20.18
CA MET A 183 -17.41 -1.41 20.62
C MET A 183 -16.30 -1.33 21.67
N TYR A 184 -16.24 -2.32 22.55
CA TYR A 184 -15.24 -2.41 23.61
C TYR A 184 -14.45 -3.70 23.48
N GLY A 185 -13.15 -3.63 23.74
CA GLY A 185 -12.21 -4.73 23.69
C GLY A 185 -11.66 -5.03 25.07
N VAL A 186 -11.66 -6.33 25.41
CA VAL A 186 -10.99 -6.86 26.58
C VAL A 186 -9.97 -7.90 26.11
N GLY A 187 -8.72 -7.71 26.51
CA GLY A 187 -7.59 -8.52 26.08
C GLY A 187 -7.74 -9.98 26.46
N ASP A 188 -7.33 -10.85 25.54
CA ASP A 188 -7.29 -12.29 25.71
C ASP A 188 -5.83 -12.78 25.70
N THR A 189 -5.27 -13.01 24.50
CA THR A 189 -3.90 -13.51 24.30
C THR A 189 -3.30 -12.92 23.04
N GLY A 190 -1.99 -12.62 23.06
CA GLY A 190 -1.28 -12.04 21.91
C GLY A 190 -1.96 -10.78 21.40
N VAL A 191 -2.39 -10.76 20.15
CA VAL A 191 -3.12 -9.62 19.53
C VAL A 191 -4.64 -9.81 19.55
N ARG A 192 -5.17 -10.71 20.39
CA ARG A 192 -6.59 -11.07 20.39
C ARG A 192 -7.36 -10.38 21.50
N TYR A 193 -8.59 -10.00 21.18
CA TYR A 193 -9.49 -9.29 22.06
C TYR A 193 -10.91 -9.84 21.98
N PHE A 194 -11.54 -9.98 23.14
CA PHE A 194 -12.97 -10.18 23.24
C PHE A 194 -13.69 -8.88 22.90
N VAL A 195 -14.43 -8.89 21.80
CA VAL A 195 -15.21 -7.71 21.37
C VAL A 195 -16.58 -7.75 22.00
N ARG A 196 -16.99 -6.60 22.53
CA ARG A 196 -18.26 -6.38 23.19
C ARG A 196 -18.97 -5.20 22.55
N GLY A 197 -20.29 -5.31 22.45
CA GLY A 197 -21.16 -4.27 21.90
C GLY A 197 -22.02 -3.66 22.99
N GLY A 198 -22.83 -2.68 22.61
CA GLY A 198 -23.91 -2.15 23.46
C GLY A 198 -23.43 -1.30 24.66
N PRO A 199 -24.39 -0.80 25.46
CA PRO A 199 -24.09 -0.01 26.65
C PRO A 199 -23.42 -0.86 27.73
N ARG A 200 -22.52 -0.25 28.49
CA ARG A 200 -21.84 -0.88 29.63
C ARG A 200 -22.83 -1.31 30.72
N GLY A 201 -22.42 -2.29 31.52
CA GLY A 201 -23.00 -2.53 32.84
C GLY A 201 -22.68 -1.39 33.84
N PRO A 202 -23.45 -1.26 34.93
CA PRO A 202 -23.22 -0.21 35.92
C PRO A 202 -21.84 -0.37 36.58
N GLY A 203 -21.06 0.70 36.69
CA GLY A 203 -19.73 0.68 37.33
C GLY A 203 -18.67 1.44 36.53
N THR A 204 -17.40 1.29 36.90
CA THR A 204 -16.21 1.84 36.18
C THR A 204 -15.24 0.74 35.73
N GLY A 205 -15.66 -0.53 35.79
CA GLY A 205 -14.85 -1.69 35.44
C GLY A 205 -14.58 -1.84 33.93
N TRP A 206 -13.60 -2.68 33.60
CA TRP A 206 -13.20 -3.07 32.24
C TRP A 206 -12.97 -4.59 32.12
N ALA A 207 -13.71 -5.38 32.88
CA ALA A 207 -13.77 -6.83 32.76
C ALA A 207 -14.86 -7.25 31.75
N LEU A 208 -14.83 -8.50 31.31
CA LEU A 208 -15.86 -9.02 30.39
C LEU A 208 -17.28 -8.90 30.95
N THR A 209 -17.43 -9.00 32.28
CA THR A 209 -18.72 -8.85 32.98
C THR A 209 -19.25 -7.41 32.96
N ASP A 210 -18.39 -6.43 32.77
CA ASP A 210 -18.77 -5.01 32.69
C ASP A 210 -19.38 -4.65 31.32
N PHE A 211 -19.28 -5.56 30.36
CA PHE A 211 -19.84 -5.42 29.01
C PHE A 211 -20.74 -6.63 28.71
N PRO A 212 -21.99 -6.63 29.20
CA PRO A 212 -22.85 -7.81 29.18
C PRO A 212 -23.34 -8.17 27.76
N VAL A 213 -23.28 -7.23 26.82
CA VAL A 213 -23.73 -7.44 25.45
C VAL A 213 -22.58 -7.95 24.58
N ALA A 214 -22.78 -9.14 24.01
CA ALA A 214 -21.87 -9.70 23.04
C ALA A 214 -21.64 -8.74 21.87
N GLY A 215 -20.40 -8.65 21.40
CA GLY A 215 -20.05 -7.86 20.21
C GLY A 215 -20.61 -8.47 18.93
N PRO A 216 -20.43 -7.77 17.79
CA PRO A 216 -20.96 -8.16 16.49
C PRO A 216 -20.34 -9.46 15.94
N PHE A 217 -19.29 -9.96 16.60
CA PHE A 217 -18.57 -11.20 16.29
C PHE A 217 -18.95 -12.36 17.22
N GLY A 218 -20.19 -12.38 17.71
CA GLY A 218 -20.69 -13.44 18.59
C GLY A 218 -20.08 -13.45 20.00
N GLY A 219 -19.45 -12.35 20.42
CA GLY A 219 -18.81 -12.23 21.74
C GLY A 219 -17.50 -13.01 21.90
N GLY A 220 -17.00 -13.64 20.84
CA GLY A 220 -15.72 -14.35 20.83
C GLY A 220 -14.50 -13.42 20.88
N SER A 221 -13.34 -14.02 21.15
CA SER A 221 -12.03 -13.39 20.99
C SER A 221 -11.66 -13.39 19.50
N ILE A 222 -11.41 -12.21 18.93
CA ILE A 222 -10.94 -12.06 17.54
C ILE A 222 -9.51 -11.52 17.50
N PRO A 223 -8.70 -11.90 16.50
CA PRO A 223 -7.42 -11.28 16.27
C PRO A 223 -7.59 -9.83 15.78
N PHE A 224 -6.78 -8.93 16.30
CA PHE A 224 -6.57 -7.61 15.75
C PHE A 224 -5.44 -7.71 14.72
N PHE A 225 -5.77 -7.58 13.44
CA PHE A 225 -4.78 -7.50 12.36
C PHE A 225 -4.58 -6.03 12.01
N PRO A 226 -3.34 -5.59 11.77
CA PRO A 226 -3.09 -4.22 11.36
C PRO A 226 -3.46 -4.10 9.89
N THR A 227 -3.99 -2.94 9.50
CA THR A 227 -3.83 -2.51 8.10
C THR A 227 -2.43 -1.88 7.94
N ASP A 228 -2.13 -1.20 6.84
CA ASP A 228 -0.81 -0.71 6.39
C ASP A 228 0.03 0.12 7.43
N ALA A 229 -0.52 0.38 8.61
CA ALA A 229 0.01 1.06 9.78
C ALA A 229 1.22 0.43 10.49
N GLY A 230 1.42 -0.88 10.36
CA GLY A 230 2.57 -1.56 10.94
C GLY A 230 2.71 -1.49 12.48
N TRP A 231 1.60 -1.43 13.21
CA TRP A 231 1.63 -1.46 14.67
C TRP A 231 0.48 -2.31 15.24
N LEU A 232 0.76 -3.08 16.31
CA LEU A 232 -0.21 -3.99 16.91
C LEU A 232 -0.25 -3.91 18.44
N PRO A 233 -1.41 -3.60 19.04
CA PRO A 233 -1.58 -3.62 20.48
C PRO A 233 -1.55 -5.07 20.99
N GLN A 234 -0.55 -5.40 21.81
CA GLN A 234 -0.48 -6.70 22.48
C GLN A 234 -1.40 -6.70 23.71
N ALA A 235 -2.31 -7.66 23.81
CA ALA A 235 -3.26 -7.81 24.91
C ALA A 235 -2.58 -7.90 26.28
N ALA A 236 -1.32 -8.37 26.34
CA ALA A 236 -0.54 -8.41 27.56
C ALA A 236 -0.17 -7.02 28.11
N THR A 237 0.03 -6.03 27.24
CA THR A 237 0.43 -4.66 27.62
C THR A 237 -0.71 -3.66 27.48
N MET A 238 -1.62 -3.90 26.53
CA MET A 238 -2.74 -3.03 26.18
C MET A 238 -4.08 -3.82 26.17
N PRO A 239 -4.47 -4.46 27.29
CA PRO A 239 -5.68 -5.28 27.36
C PRO A 239 -7.00 -4.51 27.20
N ARG A 240 -7.00 -3.17 27.22
CA ARG A 240 -8.22 -2.37 27.12
C ARG A 240 -8.25 -1.69 25.76
N GLN A 241 -9.35 -1.85 25.03
CA GLN A 241 -9.58 -1.16 23.77
C GLN A 241 -10.98 -0.57 23.69
N LEU A 242 -11.09 0.58 23.03
CA LEU A 242 -12.35 1.24 22.70
C LEU A 242 -12.34 1.53 21.21
N TRP A 243 -13.40 1.13 20.52
CA TRP A 243 -13.59 1.39 19.10
C TRP A 243 -14.79 2.29 18.88
N ILE A 244 -14.61 3.39 18.15
CA ILE A 244 -15.66 4.35 17.81
C ILE A 244 -15.78 4.42 16.29
N ARG A 245 -16.99 4.21 15.76
CA ARG A 245 -17.24 4.24 14.32
C ARG A 245 -16.89 5.61 13.75
N ARG A 246 -16.08 5.61 12.70
CA ARG A 246 -15.56 6.80 12.05
C ARG A 246 -16.12 7.01 10.65
N GLY A 247 -16.22 5.94 9.87
CA GLY A 247 -16.62 6.04 8.48
C GLY A 247 -16.67 4.69 7.80
N TRP A 248 -16.18 4.66 6.57
CA TRP A 248 -16.08 3.47 5.73
C TRP A 248 -14.75 3.46 4.96
N GLY A 249 -14.34 2.29 4.50
CA GLY A 249 -13.15 2.09 3.67
C GLY A 249 -13.25 0.75 2.94
N TYR A 250 -12.52 0.60 1.84
CA TYR A 250 -12.47 -0.67 1.11
C TYR A 250 -11.25 -1.46 1.55
N GLY A 251 -11.36 -2.77 1.74
CA GLY A 251 -10.21 -3.60 2.12
C GLY A 251 -10.22 -4.98 1.48
N ASN A 252 -9.03 -5.51 1.25
CA ASN A 252 -8.78 -6.89 0.86
C ASN A 252 -7.30 -7.26 0.92
N ASP A 253 -7.06 -8.57 0.91
CA ASP A 253 -5.70 -9.11 0.85
C ASP A 253 -5.04 -8.76 -0.48
N ILE A 254 -3.76 -8.47 -0.42
CA ILE A 254 -2.93 -8.23 -1.59
C ILE A 254 -2.52 -9.55 -2.24
N THR A 255 -2.31 -9.53 -3.56
CA THR A 255 -1.72 -10.66 -4.28
C THR A 255 -0.20 -10.73 -4.15
N GLY A 256 0.41 -9.65 -3.63
CA GLY A 256 1.85 -9.46 -3.61
C GLY A 256 2.43 -8.92 -4.93
N ALA A 257 1.60 -8.72 -5.96
CA ALA A 257 2.02 -8.17 -7.25
C ALA A 257 1.20 -6.92 -7.61
N GLY A 258 1.57 -6.23 -8.68
CA GLY A 258 0.77 -5.14 -9.25
C GLY A 258 -0.32 -5.66 -10.19
N SER A 259 -1.37 -4.87 -10.40
CA SER A 259 -2.43 -5.10 -11.39
C SER A 259 -2.42 -4.00 -12.45
N ILE A 260 -2.17 -4.37 -13.71
CA ILE A 260 -2.22 -3.42 -14.83
C ILE A 260 -3.69 -3.23 -15.21
N VAL A 261 -4.28 -2.15 -14.70
CA VAL A 261 -5.69 -1.81 -14.92
C VAL A 261 -5.92 -1.08 -16.25
N GLU A 262 -4.86 -0.45 -16.78
CA GLU A 262 -4.84 0.06 -18.15
C GLU A 262 -3.44 -0.10 -18.77
N THR A 263 -3.38 -0.77 -19.92
CA THR A 263 -2.13 -0.97 -20.65
C THR A 263 -1.62 0.33 -21.25
N VAL A 264 -0.29 0.45 -21.39
CA VAL A 264 0.29 1.57 -22.12
C VAL A 264 -0.09 1.48 -23.59
N GLN A 265 -0.73 2.52 -24.10
CA GLN A 265 -1.10 2.60 -25.51
C GLN A 265 -1.11 4.05 -26.02
N SER A 266 -1.19 4.18 -27.34
CA SER A 266 -1.36 5.47 -28.03
C SER A 266 -2.59 6.21 -27.51
N ASP A 267 -2.51 7.55 -27.48
CA ASP A 267 -3.65 8.37 -27.03
C ASP A 267 -4.88 8.15 -27.92
N SER A 268 -6.02 8.03 -27.26
CA SER A 268 -7.35 8.16 -27.86
C SER A 268 -8.30 8.72 -26.83
N THR A 269 -9.43 9.29 -27.26
CA THR A 269 -10.46 9.78 -26.33
C THR A 269 -10.95 8.68 -25.40
N THR A 270 -11.11 7.44 -25.90
CA THR A 270 -11.52 6.29 -25.08
C THR A 270 -10.47 5.94 -24.02
N HIS A 271 -9.20 5.87 -24.42
CA HIS A 271 -8.08 5.58 -23.51
C HIS A 271 -7.96 6.63 -22.42
N PHE A 272 -7.95 7.91 -22.81
CA PHE A 272 -7.86 9.03 -21.88
C PHE A 272 -9.03 9.04 -20.89
N ASN A 273 -10.27 8.91 -21.37
CA ASN A 273 -11.44 8.88 -20.50
C ASN A 273 -11.42 7.69 -19.53
N LYS A 274 -10.88 6.54 -19.94
CA LYS A 274 -10.72 5.38 -19.06
C LYS A 274 -9.70 5.67 -17.95
N LEU A 275 -8.55 6.26 -18.27
CA LEU A 275 -7.55 6.66 -17.27
C LEU A 275 -8.12 7.67 -16.26
N ILE A 276 -8.84 8.69 -16.75
CA ILE A 276 -9.49 9.69 -15.90
C ILE A 276 -10.57 9.06 -15.00
N SER A 277 -11.33 8.11 -15.53
CA SER A 277 -12.35 7.37 -14.78
C SER A 277 -11.74 6.49 -13.68
N LEU A 278 -10.67 5.74 -13.99
CA LEU A 278 -9.95 4.90 -13.04
C LEU A 278 -9.33 5.74 -11.89
N LEU A 279 -8.83 6.93 -12.22
CA LEU A 279 -8.31 7.91 -11.27
C LEU A 279 -9.39 8.87 -10.75
N GLY A 280 -10.68 8.53 -10.89
CA GLY A 280 -11.79 9.25 -10.25
C GLY A 280 -11.61 9.32 -8.75
N ASN A 281 -12.26 10.30 -8.10
CA ASN A 281 -12.31 10.33 -6.63
C ASN A 281 -13.00 9.06 -6.15
N GLU A 282 -12.51 8.53 -5.04
CA GLU A 282 -13.10 7.33 -4.46
C GLU A 282 -14.52 7.60 -3.96
N THR A 283 -15.39 6.62 -4.14
CA THR A 283 -16.78 6.65 -3.68
C THR A 283 -17.12 5.33 -3.04
N ASN A 284 -18.19 5.26 -2.22
CA ASN A 284 -18.71 3.99 -1.71
C ASN A 284 -19.68 3.29 -2.67
N LEU A 285 -19.69 3.68 -3.95
CA LEU A 285 -20.57 3.15 -4.98
C LEU A 285 -19.83 2.18 -5.91
N VAL A 286 -20.59 1.41 -6.67
CA VAL A 286 -20.06 0.55 -7.74
C VAL A 286 -19.81 1.39 -8.98
N THR A 287 -18.66 2.05 -8.99
CA THR A 287 -18.18 2.95 -10.03
C THR A 287 -16.80 2.47 -10.51
N ALA A 288 -16.30 3.08 -11.58
CA ALA A 288 -15.13 2.58 -12.30
C ALA A 288 -13.79 3.00 -11.69
N GLU A 289 -13.75 3.93 -10.73
CA GLU A 289 -12.51 4.31 -10.09
C GLU A 289 -11.90 3.15 -9.30
N ILE A 290 -10.58 3.16 -9.24
CA ILE A 290 -9.81 2.26 -8.39
C ILE A 290 -10.23 2.50 -6.94
N LYS A 291 -10.46 1.44 -6.17
CA LYS A 291 -10.68 1.52 -4.72
C LYS A 291 -9.38 1.35 -3.96
N ASN A 292 -9.22 2.06 -2.85
CA ASN A 292 -8.05 1.96 -1.97
C ASN A 292 -8.15 0.70 -1.10
N SER A 293 -8.17 -0.47 -1.74
CA SER A 293 -8.53 -1.74 -1.12
C SER A 293 -7.38 -2.65 -0.73
N ALA A 294 -6.13 -2.22 -0.84
CA ALA A 294 -5.00 -3.06 -0.48
C ALA A 294 -4.66 -2.91 1.01
N PHE A 295 -4.79 -3.98 1.80
CA PHE A 295 -4.42 -3.92 3.23
C PHE A 295 -2.94 -3.61 3.47
N TYR A 296 -2.08 -3.97 2.51
CA TYR A 296 -0.64 -3.77 2.57
C TYR A 296 -0.13 -3.12 1.29
N THR A 297 1.11 -2.65 1.31
CA THR A 297 1.76 -1.95 0.20
C THR A 297 2.81 -2.88 -0.46
N PRO A 298 2.45 -3.70 -1.47
CA PRO A 298 3.37 -4.64 -2.14
C PRO A 298 4.22 -3.93 -3.20
N LEU A 299 4.99 -2.93 -2.78
CA LEU A 299 5.72 -2.06 -3.68
C LEU A 299 6.69 -2.83 -4.58
N THR A 300 7.47 -3.75 -3.99
CA THR A 300 8.44 -4.57 -4.71
C THR A 300 7.78 -5.38 -5.82
N GLY A 301 6.70 -6.11 -5.51
CA GLY A 301 6.01 -6.92 -6.50
C GLY A 301 5.28 -6.09 -7.55
N SER A 302 4.76 -4.92 -7.17
CA SER A 302 4.11 -4.00 -8.10
C SER A 302 5.09 -3.43 -9.12
N LEU A 303 6.27 -3.00 -8.68
CA LEU A 303 7.34 -2.57 -9.58
C LEU A 303 7.91 -3.72 -10.42
N GLN A 304 7.97 -4.95 -9.88
CA GLN A 304 8.33 -6.14 -10.65
C GLN A 304 7.29 -6.44 -11.75
N THR A 305 5.99 -6.28 -11.49
CA THR A 305 4.94 -6.39 -12.52
C THR A 305 5.20 -5.41 -13.66
N VAL A 306 5.45 -4.13 -13.35
CA VAL A 306 5.71 -3.11 -14.38
C VAL A 306 6.99 -3.41 -15.16
N ARG A 307 8.06 -3.85 -14.49
CA ARG A 307 9.30 -4.31 -15.14
C ARG A 307 9.04 -5.45 -16.11
N ASN A 308 8.29 -6.46 -15.68
CA ASN A 308 7.95 -7.64 -16.47
C ASN A 308 7.08 -7.29 -17.69
N TYR A 309 6.14 -6.36 -17.52
CA TYR A 309 5.31 -5.82 -18.60
C TYR A 309 6.14 -5.15 -19.70
N PHE A 310 7.08 -4.28 -19.35
CA PHE A 310 7.97 -3.66 -20.34
C PHE A 310 8.96 -4.66 -20.96
N ASN A 311 9.37 -5.69 -20.21
CA ASN A 311 10.27 -6.75 -20.70
C ASN A 311 9.58 -7.86 -21.50
N ASN A 312 8.29 -7.74 -21.81
CA ASN A 312 7.53 -8.71 -22.62
C ASN A 312 7.44 -10.13 -22.00
N THR A 313 7.48 -10.26 -20.68
CA THR A 313 7.43 -11.58 -20.03
C THR A 313 6.01 -12.01 -19.63
N THR A 314 5.07 -11.06 -19.53
CA THR A 314 3.70 -11.33 -19.06
C THR A 314 2.58 -10.81 -19.98
N ASN A 315 2.89 -9.90 -20.92
CA ASN A 315 1.98 -9.31 -21.92
C ASN A 315 2.82 -8.86 -23.13
N ALA A 316 2.18 -8.57 -24.27
CA ALA A 316 2.85 -7.89 -25.38
C ALA A 316 3.38 -6.52 -24.91
N THR A 317 4.71 -6.37 -24.88
CA THR A 317 5.36 -5.11 -24.48
C THR A 317 4.88 -3.93 -25.35
N PRO A 318 4.64 -2.74 -24.77
CA PRO A 318 4.30 -1.54 -25.53
C PRO A 318 5.53 -0.91 -26.21
N ILE A 319 6.73 -1.48 -26.00
CA ILE A 319 7.97 -1.01 -26.62
C ILE A 319 7.98 -1.48 -28.07
N THR A 320 7.77 -0.54 -28.99
CA THR A 320 7.78 -0.83 -30.42
C THR A 320 9.12 -0.50 -31.07
N GLN A 321 9.92 0.39 -30.46
CA GLN A 321 11.18 0.86 -31.01
C GLN A 321 12.33 0.76 -30.00
N THR A 322 13.53 0.45 -30.48
CA THR A 322 14.74 0.29 -29.65
C THR A 322 15.19 1.58 -28.96
N CYS A 323 14.84 2.74 -29.51
CA CYS A 323 15.15 4.06 -28.94
C CYS A 323 14.00 4.63 -28.07
N GLN A 324 12.89 3.90 -27.92
CA GLN A 324 11.74 4.37 -27.16
C GLN A 324 12.07 4.46 -25.67
N ARG A 325 11.85 5.62 -25.07
CA ARG A 325 12.06 5.84 -23.63
C ARG A 325 10.85 5.33 -22.85
N ASN A 326 11.09 4.66 -21.72
CA ASN A 326 10.06 4.09 -20.87
C ASN A 326 10.31 4.52 -19.42
N PHE A 327 9.28 5.02 -18.76
CA PHE A 327 9.37 5.57 -17.41
C PHE A 327 8.30 4.97 -16.50
N VAL A 328 8.57 4.99 -15.21
CA VAL A 328 7.60 4.70 -14.15
C VAL A 328 7.43 5.97 -13.34
N MET A 329 6.18 6.37 -13.11
CA MET A 329 5.81 7.43 -12.20
C MET A 329 4.92 6.82 -11.12
N MET A 330 5.18 7.14 -9.86
CA MET A 330 4.50 6.51 -8.74
C MET A 330 3.98 7.56 -7.77
N ALA A 331 2.73 7.41 -7.33
CA ALA A 331 2.23 8.09 -6.14
C ALA A 331 1.98 7.04 -5.06
N THR A 332 2.60 7.24 -3.90
CA THR A 332 2.54 6.40 -2.70
C THR A 332 2.71 7.30 -1.49
N ASP A 333 2.20 6.87 -0.34
CA ASP A 333 2.46 7.51 0.95
C ASP A 333 3.49 6.74 1.81
N GLY A 334 4.00 5.61 1.33
CA GLY A 334 5.43 5.33 1.40
C GLY A 334 5.97 4.39 2.48
N ASN A 335 5.27 3.31 2.86
CA ASN A 335 5.92 2.19 3.57
C ASN A 335 5.54 0.85 2.94
N PRO A 336 6.45 0.08 2.34
CA PRO A 336 6.12 -1.21 1.79
C PRO A 336 5.93 -2.24 2.91
N THR A 337 4.68 -2.47 3.26
CA THR A 337 4.28 -3.45 4.27
C THR A 337 3.96 -4.83 3.68
N GLY A 338 3.86 -4.95 2.35
CA GLY A 338 3.49 -6.18 1.66
C GLY A 338 4.66 -6.88 0.95
N LYS A 339 4.75 -8.20 1.12
CA LYS A 339 5.68 -9.08 0.40
C LYS A 339 5.13 -9.50 -0.96
N THR A 340 6.02 -10.06 -1.79
CA THR A 340 5.67 -10.55 -3.13
C THR A 340 4.80 -11.81 -3.13
N ASP A 341 4.63 -12.47 -1.98
CA ASP A 341 3.75 -13.64 -1.82
C ASP A 341 2.35 -13.29 -1.29
N GLY A 342 2.04 -12.00 -1.13
CA GLY A 342 0.76 -11.51 -0.61
C GLY A 342 0.68 -11.44 0.92
N SER A 343 1.73 -11.84 1.64
CA SER A 343 1.80 -11.70 3.09
C SER A 343 2.37 -10.34 3.53
N GLN A 344 2.16 -9.98 4.80
CA GLN A 344 2.77 -8.79 5.39
C GLN A 344 4.23 -9.05 5.79
N TYR A 345 5.07 -8.02 5.74
CA TYR A 345 6.35 -8.00 6.46
C TYR A 345 6.11 -8.13 7.97
N ASN A 346 7.03 -8.80 8.67
CA ASN A 346 6.97 -8.81 10.12
C ASN A 346 7.31 -7.40 10.62
N PRO A 347 6.66 -6.88 11.66
CA PRO A 347 7.08 -5.61 12.25
C PRO A 347 8.57 -5.50 12.61
N THR A 348 9.23 -6.62 12.93
CA THR A 348 10.69 -6.64 13.15
C THR A 348 11.50 -6.41 11.88
N ASP A 349 10.93 -6.69 10.69
CA ASP A 349 11.56 -6.45 9.39
C ASP A 349 11.55 -4.95 9.04
N TRP A 350 10.69 -4.15 9.68
CA TRP A 350 10.64 -2.69 9.54
C TRP A 350 11.69 -1.95 10.37
N VAL A 351 12.46 -2.62 11.23
CA VAL A 351 13.44 -1.91 12.08
C VAL A 351 14.55 -1.21 11.25
N ASN A 352 14.74 -1.63 10.00
CA ASN A 352 15.68 -0.98 9.06
C ASN A 352 15.04 0.13 8.20
N THR A 353 13.72 0.34 8.25
CA THR A 353 13.02 1.41 7.52
C THR A 353 13.07 2.75 8.26
N GLU A 354 13.33 2.75 9.57
CA GLU A 354 13.57 3.94 10.39
C GLU A 354 15.05 4.35 10.48
N GLY A 355 15.91 3.73 9.66
CA GLY A 355 17.33 4.08 9.54
C GLY A 355 17.56 5.46 8.91
N PRO A 356 18.82 5.93 8.80
CA PRO A 356 19.13 7.20 8.17
C PRO A 356 18.51 7.29 6.77
N PRO A 357 17.95 8.46 6.36
CA PRO A 357 17.33 8.61 5.06
C PRO A 357 18.25 8.13 3.93
N GLY A 358 17.77 7.23 3.07
CA GLY A 358 18.40 6.94 1.79
C GLY A 358 18.96 5.53 1.57
N VAL A 359 18.88 4.59 2.52
CA VAL A 359 19.21 3.19 2.27
C VAL A 359 18.09 2.28 2.76
N TRP A 360 17.18 1.98 1.87
CA TRP A 360 16.11 1.01 2.09
C TRP A 360 16.59 -0.35 1.59
N THR A 361 16.78 -1.30 2.50
CA THR A 361 17.14 -2.68 2.13
C THR A 361 15.91 -3.55 2.36
N TYR A 362 15.14 -3.77 1.30
CA TYR A 362 14.08 -4.77 1.29
C TYR A 362 14.67 -6.07 0.78
N GLY A 363 14.38 -7.16 1.48
CA GLY A 363 14.98 -8.49 1.30
C GLY A 363 15.10 -8.95 -0.15
#